data_AF-A0A7Y3GJ50-F1
#
_entry.id   AF-A0A7Y3GJ50-F1
#
_cell.length_a   1.000
_cell.length_b   1.000
_cell.length_c   1.000
_cell.angle_alpha   90.00
_cell.angle_beta   90.00
_cell.angle_gamma   90.00
#
_symmetry.space_group_name_H-M   'P 1'
#
loop_
_entity.id
_entity.type
_entity.pdbx_description
1 polymer ?
#
loop_
_entity_poly.entity_id
_entity_poly.type
_entity_poly.pdbx_seq_one_letter_code
_entity_poly.pdbx_strand_id
1 'polypeptide(L)'
;MEEPVNPITGTKFENAKSTKMVHITEFTADLIKHGKLDLDPSRNDHLKVTFHDSCNPARGMGLFDEPRHVIQNVCNHFYDMPENTIREQTFCCGSGAGLNAGENMELRLTGGLPRANAVQYVHDKHGVNMLATICAIDRAALPALMEYWVPEVDVTGVHELVANALNLEGQNDRNTDLRGEDRPGLEGDSEEETDEG
;
A
#
# COMPACT_ATOMS: atom_id res chain seq x y z
N MET A 1 8.85 27.79 8.81
CA MET A 1 9.56 26.61 8.29
C MET A 1 9.77 26.79 6.80
N GLU A 2 10.95 26.43 6.30
CA GLU A 2 11.28 26.46 4.88
C GLU A 2 10.57 25.34 4.11
N GLU A 3 10.56 25.42 2.78
CA GLU A 3 10.06 24.33 1.93
C GLU A 3 10.91 23.06 2.11
N PRO A 4 10.30 21.90 2.36
CA PRO A 4 11.07 20.69 2.59
C PRO A 4 11.77 20.24 1.31
N VAL A 5 13.03 19.85 1.47
CA VAL A 5 13.90 19.35 0.42
C VAL A 5 14.39 17.96 0.82
N ASN A 6 14.40 17.02 -0.12
CA ASN A 6 14.98 15.71 0.12
C ASN A 6 16.51 15.85 0.30
N PRO A 7 17.08 15.44 1.44
CA PRO A 7 18.51 15.57 1.71
C PRO A 7 19.40 14.67 0.81
N ILE A 8 18.82 13.66 0.15
CA ILE A 8 19.54 12.70 -0.69
C ILE A 8 19.54 13.13 -2.16
N THR A 9 18.42 13.65 -2.65
CA THR A 9 18.22 13.96 -4.08
C THR A 9 18.24 15.46 -4.38
N GLY A 10 17.98 16.31 -3.38
CA GLY A 10 17.81 17.75 -3.56
C GLY A 10 16.43 18.15 -4.09
N THR A 11 15.50 17.21 -4.27
CA THR A 11 14.13 17.49 -4.73
C THR A 11 13.38 18.35 -3.74
N LYS A 12 12.70 19.40 -4.22
CA LYS A 12 11.75 20.19 -3.44
C LYS A 12 10.35 19.56 -3.53
N PHE A 13 9.69 19.41 -2.39
CA PHE A 13 8.36 18.79 -2.33
C PHE A 13 7.25 19.83 -2.45
N GLU A 14 6.65 19.96 -3.65
CA GLU A 14 5.60 20.95 -3.91
C GLU A 14 4.29 20.65 -3.18
N ASN A 15 3.91 19.39 -2.98
CA ASN A 15 2.68 19.04 -2.23
C ASN A 15 2.79 19.44 -0.76
N ALA A 16 4.01 19.41 -0.21
CA ALA A 16 4.33 19.83 1.15
C ALA A 16 4.63 21.32 1.28
N LYS A 17 4.48 22.12 0.21
CA LYS A 17 4.83 23.55 0.22
C LYS A 17 4.04 24.36 1.24
N SER A 18 2.77 24.02 1.47
CA SER A 18 1.93 24.72 2.45
C SER A 18 2.13 24.17 3.87
N THR A 19 2.07 22.85 4.05
CA THR A 19 2.09 22.20 5.36
C THR A 19 3.49 22.06 5.96
N LYS A 20 4.53 22.09 5.11
CA LYS A 20 5.93 21.76 5.43
C LYS A 20 6.11 20.35 6.00
N MET A 21 5.15 19.46 5.76
CA MET A 21 5.17 18.06 6.15
C MET A 21 5.14 17.20 4.90
N VAL A 22 6.15 16.35 4.75
CA VAL A 22 6.27 15.43 3.62
C VAL A 22 5.63 14.11 4.01
N HIS A 23 4.71 13.60 3.18
CA HIS A 23 4.19 12.26 3.37
C HIS A 23 5.28 11.24 2.99
N ILE A 24 5.45 10.18 3.78
CA ILE A 24 6.52 9.20 3.53
C ILE A 24 6.44 8.59 2.11
N THR A 25 5.24 8.41 1.57
CA THR A 25 5.06 7.93 0.19
C THR A 25 5.61 8.90 -0.87
N GLU A 26 5.50 10.21 -0.65
CA GLU A 26 6.08 11.23 -1.55
C GLU A 26 7.62 11.15 -1.52
N PHE A 27 8.18 11.01 -0.31
CA PHE A 27 9.61 10.81 -0.11
C PHE A 27 10.12 9.52 -0.78
N THR A 28 9.42 8.40 -0.58
CA THR A 28 9.76 7.12 -1.22
C THR A 28 9.66 7.21 -2.74
N ALA A 29 8.62 7.85 -3.28
CA ALA A 29 8.47 8.05 -4.72
C ALA A 29 9.67 8.83 -5.31
N ASP A 30 10.14 9.85 -4.60
CA ASP A 30 11.31 10.63 -5.03
C ASP A 30 12.61 9.80 -5.03
N LEU A 31 12.82 8.95 -4.01
CA LEU A 31 13.96 8.04 -3.98
C LEU A 31 13.94 7.05 -5.14
N ILE A 32 12.77 6.48 -5.46
CA ILE A 32 12.59 5.57 -6.60
C ILE A 32 12.92 6.28 -7.91
N LYS A 33 12.37 7.49 -8.14
CA LYS A 33 12.65 8.30 -9.35
C LYS A 33 14.14 8.58 -9.57
N HIS A 34 14.91 8.67 -8.48
CA HIS A 34 16.34 8.94 -8.53
C HIS A 34 17.23 7.68 -8.43
N GLY A 35 16.63 6.48 -8.53
CA GLY A 35 17.36 5.22 -8.47
C GLY A 35 18.10 5.02 -7.16
N LYS A 36 17.55 5.51 -6.04
CA LYS A 36 18.17 5.42 -4.71
C LYS A 36 17.77 4.16 -3.94
N LEU A 37 16.82 3.39 -4.45
CA LEU A 37 16.39 2.11 -3.88
C LEU A 37 16.68 1.00 -4.90
N ASP A 38 17.30 -0.07 -4.44
CA ASP A 38 17.37 -1.33 -5.18
C ASP A 38 16.09 -2.13 -4.89
N LEU A 39 15.30 -2.38 -5.93
CA LEU A 39 13.96 -2.94 -5.83
C LEU A 39 13.81 -4.14 -6.77
N ASP A 40 13.31 -5.24 -6.23
CA ASP A 40 12.93 -6.44 -6.95
C ASP A 40 11.41 -6.63 -6.89
N PRO A 41 10.65 -6.13 -7.89
CA PRO A 41 9.20 -6.22 -7.89
C PRO A 41 8.68 -7.66 -8.04
N SER A 42 9.51 -8.61 -8.50
CA SER A 42 9.10 -10.01 -8.68
C SER A 42 8.70 -10.68 -7.36
N ARG A 43 9.22 -10.15 -6.23
CA ARG A 43 8.87 -10.58 -4.87
C ARG A 43 7.41 -10.36 -4.50
N ASN A 44 6.68 -9.58 -5.29
CA ASN A 44 5.26 -9.34 -5.12
C ASN A 44 4.43 -9.93 -6.29
N ASP A 45 4.96 -10.82 -7.13
CA ASP A 45 4.25 -11.34 -8.32
C ASP A 45 3.01 -12.19 -8.00
N HIS A 46 2.94 -12.73 -6.79
CA HIS A 46 1.75 -13.41 -6.28
C HIS A 46 0.61 -12.43 -5.93
N LEU A 47 0.89 -11.14 -5.86
CA LEU A 47 -0.07 -10.09 -5.53
C LEU A 47 -0.57 -9.39 -6.79
N LYS A 48 -1.89 -9.33 -6.93
CA LYS A 48 -2.59 -8.47 -7.89
C LYS A 48 -3.18 -7.31 -7.12
N VAL A 49 -2.50 -6.18 -7.18
CA VAL A 49 -2.69 -5.06 -6.26
C VAL A 49 -3.64 -4.01 -6.87
N THR A 50 -4.53 -3.48 -6.05
CA THR A 50 -5.23 -2.20 -6.29
C THR A 50 -4.93 -1.22 -5.14
N PHE A 51 -5.31 0.05 -5.29
CA PHE A 51 -4.95 1.09 -4.33
C PHE A 51 -6.15 1.88 -3.80
N HIS A 52 -6.24 2.01 -2.48
CA HIS A 52 -7.17 2.91 -1.83
C HIS A 52 -6.57 4.31 -1.66
N ASP A 53 -7.09 5.28 -2.41
CA ASP A 53 -6.81 6.70 -2.18
C ASP A 53 -7.39 7.15 -0.82
N SER A 54 -6.55 7.14 0.22
CA SER A 54 -6.91 7.62 1.56
C SER A 54 -7.42 9.06 1.51
N CYS A 55 -8.56 9.34 2.14
CA CYS A 55 -9.29 10.60 1.95
C CYS A 55 -8.47 11.86 2.30
N ASN A 56 -7.68 11.84 3.37
CA ASN A 56 -6.87 12.99 3.80
C ASN A 56 -5.67 13.24 2.85
N PRO A 57 -4.79 12.26 2.56
CA PRO A 57 -3.74 12.44 1.55
C PRO A 57 -4.29 12.82 0.17
N ALA A 58 -5.36 12.17 -0.29
CA ALA A 58 -5.95 12.43 -1.59
C ALA A 58 -6.55 13.85 -1.67
N ARG A 59 -7.55 14.17 -0.83
CA ARG A 59 -8.30 15.44 -0.94
C ARG A 59 -7.59 16.61 -0.27
N GLY A 60 -6.79 16.36 0.76
CA GLY A 60 -6.11 17.39 1.54
C GLY A 60 -4.70 17.71 1.06
N MET A 61 -4.00 16.74 0.45
CA MET A 61 -2.61 16.92 -0.01
C MET A 61 -2.44 16.78 -1.52
N GLY A 62 -3.46 16.34 -2.26
CA GLY A 62 -3.34 16.08 -3.70
C GLY A 62 -2.45 14.88 -4.03
N LEU A 63 -2.21 14.00 -3.06
CA LEU A 63 -1.28 12.87 -3.19
C LEU A 63 -1.93 11.73 -3.96
N PHE A 64 -1.92 11.84 -5.29
CA PHE A 64 -2.57 10.89 -6.20
C PHE A 64 -1.58 9.99 -6.93
N ASP A 65 -0.52 10.58 -7.49
CA ASP A 65 0.37 9.87 -8.42
C ASP A 65 1.54 9.20 -7.70
N GLU A 66 2.03 9.79 -6.62
CA GLU A 66 3.17 9.27 -5.86
C GLU A 66 2.91 7.87 -5.28
N PRO A 67 1.75 7.57 -4.66
CA PRO A 67 1.47 6.22 -4.17
C PRO A 67 1.40 5.20 -5.31
N ARG A 68 0.79 5.57 -6.44
CA ARG A 68 0.70 4.72 -7.63
C ARG A 68 2.09 4.45 -8.21
N HIS A 69 2.91 5.48 -8.31
CA HIS A 69 4.29 5.37 -8.79
C HIS A 69 5.10 4.43 -7.90
N VAL A 70 4.96 4.52 -6.58
CA VAL A 70 5.62 3.59 -5.66
C VAL A 70 5.16 2.15 -5.92
N ILE A 71 3.84 1.90 -5.93
CA ILE A 71 3.27 0.55 -6.14
C ILE A 71 3.73 -0.05 -7.48
N GLN A 72 3.69 0.72 -8.57
CA GLN A 72 4.09 0.26 -9.90
C GLN A 72 5.59 -0.08 -10.03
N ASN A 73 6.44 0.41 -9.12
CA ASN A 73 7.87 0.07 -9.09
C ASN A 73 8.19 -1.09 -8.13
N VAL A 74 7.21 -1.54 -7.34
CA VAL A 74 7.40 -2.65 -6.38
C VAL A 74 6.46 -3.83 -6.66
N CYS A 75 5.54 -3.71 -7.61
CA CYS A 75 4.58 -4.75 -8.00
C CYS A 75 4.41 -4.77 -9.52
N ASN A 76 4.53 -5.95 -10.13
CA ASN A 76 4.31 -6.12 -11.57
C ASN A 76 2.82 -6.15 -11.97
N HIS A 77 1.94 -6.43 -11.02
CA HIS A 77 0.50 -6.54 -11.26
C HIS A 77 -0.27 -5.50 -10.45
N PHE A 78 -0.47 -4.32 -11.05
CA PHE A 78 -1.26 -3.24 -10.47
C PHE A 78 -2.46 -2.90 -11.37
N TYR A 79 -3.64 -2.85 -10.77
CA TYR A 79 -4.90 -2.51 -11.44
C TYR A 79 -5.63 -1.45 -10.63
N ASP A 80 -5.75 -0.25 -11.20
CA ASP A 80 -6.49 0.83 -10.55
C ASP A 80 -8.01 0.59 -10.61
N MET A 81 -8.72 1.19 -9.67
CA MET A 81 -10.19 1.15 -9.62
C MET A 81 -10.80 2.11 -10.66
N PRO A 82 -12.12 2.01 -10.95
CA PRO A 82 -12.79 2.91 -11.88
C PRO A 82 -12.54 4.40 -11.55
N GLU A 83 -12.32 5.22 -12.58
CA GLU A 83 -11.90 6.63 -12.44
C GLU A 83 -12.80 7.44 -11.50
N ASN A 84 -14.11 7.16 -11.49
CA ASN A 84 -15.10 7.81 -10.63
C ASN A 84 -15.08 7.36 -9.16
N THR A 85 -14.08 6.58 -8.74
CA THR A 85 -13.96 6.01 -7.39
C THR A 85 -12.57 6.20 -6.77
N ILE A 86 -11.69 6.93 -7.45
CA ILE A 86 -10.30 7.15 -7.10
C ILE A 86 -9.96 8.64 -7.10
N ARG A 87 -8.75 8.98 -6.66
CA ARG A 87 -8.23 10.36 -6.63
C ARG A 87 -9.18 11.30 -5.90
N GLU A 88 -9.55 12.44 -6.50
CA GLU A 88 -10.48 13.41 -5.92
C GLU A 88 -11.88 12.84 -5.68
N GLN A 89 -12.28 11.82 -6.44
CA GLN A 89 -13.56 11.11 -6.35
C GLN A 89 -13.49 9.89 -5.42
N THR A 90 -12.38 9.70 -4.70
CA THR A 90 -12.20 8.56 -3.78
C THR A 90 -13.34 8.42 -2.77
N PHE A 91 -13.79 7.19 -2.54
CA PHE A 91 -14.68 6.87 -1.43
C PHE A 91 -13.91 6.70 -0.11
N CYS A 92 -14.55 7.09 0.99
CA CYS A 92 -14.04 6.91 2.35
C CYS A 92 -13.94 5.42 2.73
N CYS A 93 -13.01 5.07 3.62
CA CYS A 93 -12.92 3.75 4.25
C CYS A 93 -14.02 3.49 5.31
N GLY A 94 -14.86 4.49 5.61
CA GLY A 94 -15.96 4.38 6.56
C GLY A 94 -15.58 4.51 8.05
N SER A 95 -14.29 4.75 8.37
CA SER A 95 -13.79 4.65 9.76
C SER A 95 -13.08 5.90 10.30
N GLY A 96 -12.96 6.97 9.52
CA GLY A 96 -12.41 8.26 9.99
C GLY A 96 -13.30 8.96 11.04
N ALA A 97 -12.81 10.08 11.59
CA ALA A 97 -13.57 10.96 12.49
C ALA A 97 -14.21 10.28 13.73
N GLY A 98 -13.55 9.26 14.28
CA GLY A 98 -14.03 8.52 15.46
C GLY A 98 -14.96 7.34 15.14
N LEU A 99 -15.30 7.11 13.87
CA LEU A 99 -16.17 6.02 13.46
C LEU A 99 -15.51 4.64 13.53
N ASN A 100 -14.19 4.56 13.72
CA ASN A 100 -13.48 3.30 13.90
C ASN A 100 -13.83 2.57 15.21
N ALA A 101 -14.48 3.23 16.18
CA ALA A 101 -14.88 2.61 17.45
C ALA A 101 -15.70 1.33 17.22
N GLY A 102 -15.37 0.26 17.95
CA GLY A 102 -15.91 -1.09 17.71
C GLY A 102 -17.43 -1.22 17.85
N GLU A 103 -18.06 -0.28 18.57
CA GLU A 103 -19.51 -0.21 18.74
C GLU A 103 -20.27 0.23 17.46
N ASN A 104 -19.58 0.77 16.46
CA ASN A 104 -20.18 1.32 15.24
C ASN A 104 -19.96 0.45 13.99
N MET A 105 -19.88 -0.88 14.14
CA MET A 105 -19.56 -1.79 13.03
C MET A 105 -20.55 -1.69 11.87
N GLU A 106 -21.86 -1.63 12.15
CA GLU A 106 -22.89 -1.48 11.10
C GLU A 106 -22.66 -0.22 10.24
N LEU A 107 -22.34 0.90 10.90
CA LEU A 107 -22.05 2.15 10.21
C LEU A 107 -20.75 2.08 9.39
N ARG A 108 -19.72 1.40 9.91
CA ARG A 108 -18.46 1.18 9.19
C ARG A 108 -18.67 0.35 7.92
N LEU A 109 -19.42 -0.76 8.03
CA LEU A 109 -19.68 -1.66 6.90
C LEU A 109 -20.55 -1.00 5.83
N THR A 110 -21.61 -0.28 6.24
CA THR A 110 -22.49 0.44 5.31
C THR A 110 -21.80 1.64 4.67
N GLY A 111 -21.03 2.41 5.45
CA GLY A 111 -20.26 3.55 4.95
C GLY A 111 -19.12 3.15 4.02
N GLY A 112 -18.54 1.97 4.22
CA GLY A 112 -17.49 1.40 3.38
C GLY A 112 -18.00 0.69 2.11
N LEU A 113 -19.31 0.41 2.00
CA LEU A 113 -19.87 -0.33 0.85
C LEU A 113 -19.49 0.25 -0.52
N PRO A 114 -19.53 1.58 -0.77
CA PRO A 114 -19.09 2.12 -2.06
C PRO A 114 -17.63 1.79 -2.39
N ARG A 115 -16.75 1.77 -1.38
CA ARG A 115 -15.35 1.35 -1.55
C ARG A 115 -15.27 -0.15 -1.83
N ALA A 116 -15.99 -0.98 -1.08
CA ALA A 116 -16.02 -2.42 -1.31
C ALA A 116 -16.51 -2.76 -2.73
N ASN A 117 -17.55 -2.10 -3.24
CA ASN A 117 -18.02 -2.28 -4.61
C ASN A 117 -16.96 -1.94 -5.67
N ALA A 118 -16.17 -0.87 -5.45
CA ALA A 118 -15.08 -0.51 -6.36
C ALA A 118 -13.96 -1.57 -6.36
N VAL A 119 -13.68 -2.15 -5.18
CA VAL A 119 -12.71 -3.26 -5.05
C VAL A 119 -13.24 -4.53 -5.69
N GLN A 120 -14.51 -4.90 -5.45
CA GLN A 120 -15.16 -6.05 -6.09
C GLN A 120 -15.08 -5.95 -7.61
N TYR A 121 -15.32 -4.76 -8.18
CA TYR A 121 -15.23 -4.56 -9.62
C TYR A 121 -13.86 -4.93 -10.20
N VAL A 122 -12.77 -4.53 -9.55
CA VAL A 122 -11.41 -4.86 -10.02
C VAL A 122 -11.00 -6.28 -9.66
N HIS A 123 -11.54 -6.84 -8.57
CA HIS A 123 -11.42 -8.26 -8.26
C HIS A 123 -12.04 -9.11 -9.38
N ASP A 124 -13.31 -8.88 -9.72
CA ASP A 124 -14.02 -9.64 -10.75
C ASP A 124 -13.36 -9.53 -12.13
N LYS A 125 -12.81 -8.35 -12.45
CA LYS A 125 -12.28 -8.04 -13.78
C LYS A 125 -10.82 -8.47 -13.96
N HIS A 126 -10.00 -8.36 -12.93
CA HIS A 126 -8.54 -8.54 -13.03
C HIS A 126 -8.01 -9.61 -12.07
N GLY A 127 -8.85 -10.13 -11.17
CA GLY A 127 -8.46 -11.04 -10.10
C GLY A 127 -7.62 -10.34 -9.03
N VAL A 128 -7.81 -9.03 -8.81
CA VAL A 128 -7.16 -8.30 -7.72
C VAL A 128 -7.37 -9.06 -6.41
N ASN A 129 -6.31 -9.35 -5.67
CA ASN A 129 -6.37 -10.07 -4.39
C ASN A 129 -5.79 -9.24 -3.23
N MET A 130 -5.33 -8.02 -3.50
CA MET A 130 -4.67 -7.18 -2.49
C MET A 130 -5.03 -5.70 -2.66
N LEU A 131 -5.53 -5.07 -1.60
CA LEU A 131 -5.86 -3.65 -1.50
C LEU A 131 -4.77 -2.90 -0.71
N ALA A 132 -3.95 -2.12 -1.41
CA ALA A 132 -2.90 -1.31 -0.79
C ALA A 132 -3.44 0.00 -0.20
N THR A 133 -2.85 0.43 0.92
CA THR A 133 -3.26 1.60 1.71
C THR A 133 -2.05 2.41 2.16
N ILE A 134 -2.23 3.72 2.37
CA ILE A 134 -1.17 4.62 2.92
C ILE A 134 -1.53 5.22 4.27
N CYS A 135 -2.76 4.99 4.76
CA CYS A 135 -3.26 5.51 6.02
C CYS A 135 -3.40 4.38 7.04
N ALA A 136 -2.92 4.62 8.26
CA ALA A 136 -3.02 3.62 9.34
C ALA A 136 -4.47 3.29 9.72
N ILE A 137 -5.40 4.27 9.63
CA ILE A 137 -6.83 4.02 9.87
C ILE A 137 -7.39 3.08 8.81
N ASP A 138 -7.04 3.30 7.54
CA ASP A 138 -7.49 2.45 6.44
C ASP A 138 -6.98 1.03 6.63
N ARG A 139 -5.71 0.89 7.00
CA ARG A 139 -5.08 -0.41 7.30
C ARG A 139 -5.77 -1.16 8.44
N ALA A 140 -6.24 -0.45 9.47
CA ALA A 140 -6.95 -1.03 10.61
C ALA A 140 -8.44 -1.32 10.31
N ALA A 141 -9.05 -0.55 9.41
CA ALA A 141 -10.49 -0.60 9.18
C ALA A 141 -10.90 -1.49 8.01
N LEU A 142 -10.16 -1.44 6.91
CA LEU A 142 -10.50 -2.13 5.68
C LEU A 142 -10.43 -3.67 5.77
N PRO A 143 -9.60 -4.33 6.61
CA PRO A 143 -9.60 -5.79 6.70
C PRO A 143 -10.99 -6.36 7.00
N ALA A 144 -11.67 -5.87 8.05
CA ALA A 144 -13.03 -6.31 8.38
C ALA A 144 -14.06 -5.94 7.30
N LEU A 145 -13.84 -4.86 6.56
CA LEU A 145 -14.70 -4.47 5.44
C LEU A 145 -14.54 -5.43 4.25
N MET A 146 -13.31 -5.81 3.91
CA MET A 146 -13.04 -6.77 2.83
C MET A 146 -13.50 -8.16 3.24
N GLU A 147 -13.21 -8.63 4.45
CA GLU A 147 -13.71 -9.91 4.97
C GLU A 147 -15.24 -10.04 4.84
N TYR A 148 -15.97 -8.94 5.04
CA TYR A 148 -17.42 -8.94 4.91
C TYR A 148 -17.91 -8.86 3.45
N TRP A 149 -17.35 -7.97 2.62
CA TRP A 149 -17.90 -7.67 1.29
C TRP A 149 -17.15 -8.32 0.13
N VAL A 150 -15.84 -8.52 0.25
CA VAL A 150 -14.92 -9.04 -0.80
C VAL A 150 -13.85 -9.92 -0.14
N PRO A 151 -14.21 -11.08 0.45
CA PRO A 151 -13.32 -11.87 1.32
C PRO A 151 -12.06 -12.43 0.63
N GLU A 152 -12.02 -12.40 -0.69
CA GLU A 152 -10.88 -12.84 -1.51
C GLU A 152 -9.81 -11.74 -1.71
N VAL A 153 -10.04 -10.55 -1.15
CA VAL A 153 -9.12 -9.41 -1.22
C VAL A 153 -8.58 -9.07 0.15
N ASP A 154 -7.31 -9.34 0.36
CA ASP A 154 -6.59 -8.90 1.55
C ASP A 154 -6.26 -7.41 1.49
N VAL A 155 -5.91 -6.83 2.63
CA VAL A 155 -5.45 -5.44 2.73
C VAL A 155 -3.97 -5.42 3.01
N THR A 156 -3.21 -4.45 2.49
CA THR A 156 -1.79 -4.21 2.79
C THR A 156 -1.47 -2.71 2.92
N GLY A 157 -0.31 -2.38 3.49
CA GLY A 157 0.28 -1.05 3.42
C GLY A 157 1.19 -0.90 2.19
N VAL A 158 1.22 0.26 1.54
CA VAL A 158 2.14 0.51 0.42
C VAL A 158 3.60 0.26 0.81
N HIS A 159 4.01 0.67 2.02
CA HIS A 159 5.37 0.45 2.50
C HIS A 159 5.68 -1.00 2.90
N GLU A 160 4.66 -1.84 3.08
CA GLU A 160 4.83 -3.29 3.24
C GLU A 160 5.27 -3.91 1.90
N LEU A 161 4.62 -3.52 0.80
CA LEU A 161 5.01 -3.91 -0.57
C LEU A 161 6.42 -3.43 -0.91
N VAL A 162 6.77 -2.20 -0.51
CA VAL A 162 8.13 -1.66 -0.68
C VAL A 162 9.14 -2.52 0.08
N ALA A 163 8.90 -2.85 1.34
CA ALA A 163 9.82 -3.66 2.13
C ALA A 163 9.89 -5.14 1.69
N ASN A 164 8.90 -5.65 0.96
CA ASN A 164 9.00 -6.93 0.28
C ASN A 164 9.94 -6.84 -0.94
N ALA A 165 9.79 -5.80 -1.76
CA ALA A 165 10.62 -5.59 -2.94
C ALA A 165 12.05 -5.10 -2.64
N LEU A 166 12.27 -4.45 -1.49
CA LEU A 166 13.56 -3.81 -1.18
C LEU A 166 14.71 -4.82 -1.05
N ASN A 167 15.81 -4.51 -1.72
CA ASN A 167 17.11 -5.17 -1.58
C ASN A 167 18.05 -4.30 -0.76
N LEU A 168 18.47 -4.82 0.40
CA LEU A 168 19.48 -4.17 1.23
C LEU A 168 20.85 -4.80 0.99
N GLU A 169 21.87 -3.97 0.87
CA GLU A 169 23.25 -4.43 0.76
C GLU A 169 23.63 -5.25 2.01
N GLY A 170 24.11 -6.48 1.81
CA GLY A 170 24.55 -7.37 2.89
C GLY A 170 23.41 -8.05 3.66
N GLN A 171 22.16 -7.99 3.18
CA GLN A 171 21.08 -8.79 3.78
C GLN A 171 21.25 -10.28 3.49
N ASN A 172 20.78 -11.12 4.42
CA ASN A 172 20.62 -12.55 4.18
C ASN A 172 19.42 -12.79 3.27
N ASP A 173 19.39 -13.97 2.63
CA ASP A 173 18.22 -14.41 1.89
C ASP A 173 17.02 -14.51 2.83
N ARG A 174 15.97 -13.77 2.48
CA ARG A 174 14.73 -13.71 3.24
C ARG A 174 13.73 -14.61 2.53
N ASN A 175 13.43 -15.76 3.10
CA ASN A 175 12.49 -16.73 2.51
C ASN A 175 11.03 -16.36 2.77
N THR A 176 10.77 -15.48 3.74
CA THR A 176 9.41 -15.01 4.07
C THR A 176 9.22 -13.54 3.73
N ASP A 177 7.96 -13.13 3.57
CA ASP A 177 7.58 -11.73 3.42
C ASP A 177 7.57 -11.00 4.80
N LEU A 178 7.10 -9.76 4.86
CA LEU A 178 6.99 -9.03 6.14
C LEU A 178 5.89 -9.53 7.08
N ARG A 179 4.96 -10.35 6.59
CA ARG A 179 3.92 -11.02 7.38
C ARG A 179 4.35 -12.39 7.89
N GLY A 180 5.53 -12.85 7.48
CA GLY A 180 6.01 -14.19 7.80
C GLY A 180 5.41 -15.29 6.91
N GLU A 181 4.81 -14.90 5.78
CA GLU A 181 4.33 -15.83 4.76
C GLU A 181 5.48 -16.23 3.84
N ASP A 182 5.50 -17.48 3.40
CA ASP A 182 6.54 -17.99 2.50
C ASP A 182 6.51 -17.23 1.17
N ARG A 183 7.70 -16.90 0.66
CA ARG A 183 7.84 -16.23 -0.64
C ARG A 183 7.70 -17.26 -1.77
N PRO A 184 6.73 -17.07 -2.67
CA PRO A 184 6.58 -17.96 -3.82
C PRO A 184 7.87 -17.96 -4.66
N GLY A 185 8.47 -19.14 -4.85
CA GLY A 185 9.70 -19.32 -5.63
C GLY A 185 11.01 -19.32 -4.84
N LEU A 186 10.98 -19.14 -3.52
CA LEU A 186 12.13 -19.30 -2.60
C LEU A 186 11.96 -20.49 -1.63
N GLU A 187 10.96 -21.34 -1.87
CA GLU A 187 10.75 -22.60 -1.16
C GLU A 187 11.92 -23.56 -1.46
N GLY A 188 13.02 -23.48 -0.71
CA GLY A 188 14.17 -24.37 -0.93
C GLY A 188 15.37 -24.25 0.01
N ASP A 189 15.64 -23.09 0.63
CA ASP A 189 16.91 -22.89 1.36
C ASP A 189 16.78 -22.93 2.89
N SER A 190 15.71 -23.52 3.43
CA SER A 190 15.57 -23.72 4.87
C SER A 190 15.45 -25.20 5.25
N GLU A 191 16.41 -26.02 4.84
CA GLU A 191 16.65 -27.31 5.50
C GLU A 191 18.16 -27.50 5.76
N GLU A 192 18.45 -28.00 6.97
CA GLU A 192 19.74 -28.47 7.50
C GLU A 192 20.68 -27.46 8.18
N GLU A 193 20.23 -26.85 9.30
CA GLU A 193 21.16 -26.75 10.45
C GLU A 193 21.27 -28.15 11.07
N THR A 194 22.35 -28.83 10.72
CA THR A 194 22.78 -30.10 11.29
C THR A 194 22.94 -29.98 12.80
N ASP A 195 22.13 -30.73 13.55
CA ASP A 195 22.35 -31.06 14.95
C ASP A 195 23.62 -31.92 15.06
N GLU A 196 24.77 -31.29 15.25
CA GLU A 196 25.99 -31.93 15.71
C GLU A 196 26.63 -31.11 16.85
N GLY A 197 26.49 -31.59 18.09
CA GLY A 197 27.23 -31.09 19.25
C GLY A 197 26.71 -31.55 20.60
#